data_AF-A0AAE3H473-F1
#
_entry.id   AF-A0AAE3H473-F1
#
_cell.length_a   1.000
_cell.length_b   1.000
_cell.length_c   1.000
_cell.angle_alpha   90.00
_cell.angle_beta   90.00
_cell.angle_gamma   90.00
#
_symmetry.space_group_name_H-M   'P 1'
#
loop_
_entity.id
_entity.type
_entity.pdbx_description
1 polymer ?
#
loop_
_entity_poly.entity_id
_entity_poly.type
_entity_poly.pdbx_seq_one_letter_code
_entity_poly.pdbx_strand_id
1 'polypeptide(L)' 'MEVIIILVVLAILIAGSFLFAFFWATKDGQFDDTFSPSVRILLDNDRDENKTH' A
#
# COMPACT_ATOMS: atom_id res chain seq x y z
N MET A 1 -0.05 38.29 -13.63
CA MET A 1 0.91 37.25 -14.05
C MET A 1 1.60 36.58 -12.87
N GLU A 2 1.91 37.31 -11.80
CA GLU A 2 2.53 36.77 -10.58
C GLU A 2 1.74 35.62 -9.93
N VAL A 3 0.42 35.74 -9.82
CA VAL A 3 -0.45 34.71 -9.24
C VAL A 3 -0.41 33.39 -10.02
N ILE A 4 -0.28 33.45 -11.35
CA ILE A 4 -0.21 32.25 -12.20
C ILE A 4 1.04 31.44 -11.87
N ILE A 5 2.17 32.11 -11.65
CA ILE A 5 3.44 31.45 -11.31
C ILE A 5 3.31 30.72 -9.95
N ILE A 6 2.69 31.37 -8.95
CA ILE A 6 2.44 30.77 -7.63
C ILE A 6 1.55 29.53 -7.76
N LEU A 7 0.47 29.61 -8.54
CA LEU A 7 -0.45 28.50 -8.76
C LEU A 7 0.22 27.32 -9.48
N VAL A 8 1.09 27.59 -10.45
CA VAL A 8 1.84 26.54 -11.16
C VAL A 8 2.79 25.81 -10.22
N VAL A 9 3.54 26.54 -9.39
CA VAL A 9 4.44 25.92 -8.41
C VAL A 9 3.65 25.08 -7.40
N LEU A 10 2.54 25.62 -6.89
CA LEU A 10 1.68 24.89 -5.96
C LEU A 10 1.10 23.62 -6.59
N ALA A 11 0.67 23.67 -7.85
CA ALA A 11 0.17 22.51 -8.57
C ALA A 11 1.24 21.43 -8.75
N ILE A 12 2.48 21.82 -9.09
CA ILE A 12 3.61 20.88 -9.20
C ILE A 12 3.93 20.25 -7.84
N LEU A 13 3.92 21.03 -6.75
CA LEU A 13 4.15 20.52 -5.40
C LEU A 13 3.06 19.52 -4.99
N ILE A 14 1.79 19.84 -5.25
CA ILE A 14 0.66 18.95 -4.96
C ILE A 14 0.82 17.66 -5.79
N ALA A 15 0.99 17.76 -7.10
CA ALA A 15 1.17 16.60 -7.98
C ALA A 15 2.37 15.74 -7.55
N GLY A 16 3.51 16.36 -7.23
CA GLY A 16 4.71 15.67 -6.74
C GLY A 16 4.48 14.98 -5.40
N SER A 17 3.75 15.61 -4.46
CA SER A 17 3.41 15.00 -3.17
C SER A 17 2.50 13.79 -3.32
N PHE A 18 1.49 13.86 -4.21
CA PHE A 18 0.63 12.72 -4.53
C PHE A 18 1.41 11.57 -5.16
N LEU A 19 2.31 11.88 -6.08
CA LEU A 19 3.17 10.89 -6.72
C LEU A 19 4.11 10.21 -5.70
N PHE A 20 4.72 10.99 -4.81
CA PHE A 20 5.55 10.47 -3.73
C PHE A 20 4.75 9.58 -2.77
N ALA A 21 3.56 10.03 -2.35
CA ALA A 21 2.66 9.25 -1.50
C ALA A 21 2.24 7.94 -2.17
N PHE A 22 1.98 7.95 -3.48
CA PHE A 22 1.66 6.75 -4.24
C PHE A 22 2.80 5.71 -4.19
N PHE A 23 4.04 6.12 -4.41
CA PHE A 23 5.18 5.21 -4.32
C PHE A 23 5.41 4.72 -2.88
N TRP A 24 5.23 5.58 -1.88
CA TRP A 24 5.34 5.18 -0.49
C TRP A 24 4.28 4.13 -0.10
N ALA A 25 3.02 4.36 -0.47
CA ALA A 25 1.92 3.45 -0.20
C ALA A 25 2.07 2.09 -0.90
N THR A 26 2.57 2.10 -2.15
CA THR A 26 2.75 0.87 -2.94
C THR A 26 3.99 0.07 -2.55
N LYS A 27 4.97 0.68 -1.87
CA LYS A 27 6.16 0.00 -1.35
C LYS A 27 5.86 -0.94 -0.18
N ASP A 28 4.76 -0.73 0.54
CA ASP A 28 4.58 -1.31 1.89
C ASP A 28 3.95 -2.71 1.91
N GLY A 29 4.24 -3.55 0.91
CA GLY A 29 3.85 -4.97 0.88
C GLY A 29 2.34 -5.24 1.04
N GLN A 30 1.49 -4.21 1.01
CA GLN A 30 0.06 -4.30 1.30
C GLN A 30 -0.67 -5.22 0.30
N PHE A 31 -0.10 -5.41 -0.88
CA PHE A 31 -0.60 -6.31 -1.92
C PHE A 31 -0.11 -7.75 -1.77
N ASP A 32 0.79 -8.04 -0.83
CA ASP A 32 1.30 -9.40 -0.59
C ASP A 32 0.27 -10.27 0.12
N ASP A 33 -0.68 -9.66 0.85
CA ASP A 33 -1.79 -10.38 1.49
C ASP A 33 -2.92 -10.65 0.48
N THR A 34 -2.63 -11.56 -0.45
CA THR A 34 -3.55 -12.03 -1.49
C THR A 34 -4.64 -12.97 -0.96
N PHE A 35 -4.54 -13.39 0.30
CA PHE A 35 -5.46 -14.33 0.94
C PHE A 35 -6.24 -13.64 2.05
N SER A 36 -7.57 -13.76 2.00
CA SER A 36 -8.43 -13.21 3.06
C SER A 36 -8.07 -13.82 4.44
N PRO A 37 -8.04 -13.02 5.51
CA PRO A 37 -7.75 -13.48 6.87
C PRO A 37 -8.61 -14.70 7.30
N SER A 38 -9.85 -14.76 6.82
CA SER A 38 -10.79 -15.85 7.13
C SER A 38 -10.40 -17.20 6.54
N VAL A 39 -9.64 -17.22 5.44
CA VAL A 39 -9.16 -18.48 4.82
C VAL A 39 -7.85 -18.92 5.45
N ARG A 40 -6.98 -17.96 5.79
CA ARG A 40 -5.71 -18.20 6.50
C ARG A 40 -5.94 -18.93 7.82
N ILE A 41 -6.88 -18.48 8.64
CA ILE A 41 -7.15 -19.10 9.95
C ILE A 41 -7.69 -20.53 9.87
N LEU A 42 -8.38 -20.89 8.76
CA LEU A 42 -8.88 -22.24 8.54
C LEU A 42 -7.76 -23.18 8.07
N LEU A 43 -6.84 -22.70 7.22
CA LEU A 43 -5.74 -23.48 6.66
C LEU A 43 -4.52 -23.58 7.59
N ASP A 44 -4.33 -22.62 8.51
CA ASP A 44 -3.23 -22.63 9.46
C ASP A 44 -3.42 -23.70 10.55
N ASN A 45 -4.66 -24.02 10.92
CA ASN A 45 -4.96 -25.09 11.88
C ASN A 45 -4.58 -26.49 11.36
N ASP A 46 -4.72 -26.75 10.05
CA ASP A 46 -4.39 -28.05 9.43
C ASP A 46 -2.87 -28.30 9.33
N ARG A 47 -2.04 -27.24 9.42
CA ARG A 47 -0.58 -27.34 9.27
C ARG A 47 0.17 -27.67 10.55
N ASP A 48 -0.42 -27.36 11.71
CA ASP A 48 0.22 -27.62 13.00
C ASP A 48 -0.11 -29.04 13.52
N GLU A 49 -1.24 -29.62 13.13
CA GLU A 49 -1.59 -31.01 13.46
C GLU A 49 -0.70 -32.05 12.76
N ASN A 50 -0.18 -31.75 11.56
CA ASN A 50 0.65 -32.68 10.77
C ASN A 50 2.14 -32.70 11.22
N LYS A 51 2.60 -31.70 11.99
CA LYS A 51 4.02 -31.64 12.43
C LYS A 51 4.30 -32.45 13.70
N THR A 52 3.25 -32.95 14.35
CA THR A 52 3.33 -33.70 15.62
C THR A 52 3.02 -35.20 15.47
N HIS A 53 2.87 -35.71 14.25
CA HIS A 53 2.70 -37.14 13.98
C HIS A 53 3.73 -37.68 13.00
#